data_AF-A0A9D0YA02-F1
#
_entry.id   AF-A0A9D0YA02-F1
#
_cell.length_a   1.000
_cell.length_b   1.000
_cell.length_c   1.000
_cell.angle_alpha   90.00
_cell.angle_beta   90.00
_cell.angle_gamma   90.00
#
_symmetry.space_group_name_H-M   'P 1'
#
loop_
_entity.id
_entity.type
_entity.pdbx_description
1 polymer ?
#
loop_
_entity_poly.entity_id
_entity_poly.type
_entity_poly.pdbx_seq_one_letter_code
_entity_poly.pdbx_strand_id
1 'polypeptide(L)'
;MLLVSVLLAAVGLVLGLFFFVPWPTGLEADELDFGESGGTKPGSGEFSKYVPQGGRELIGKIPVGITDLSINLTSSSDLDIELWDGEVFVVGWESDGPPALVYGETETTNKYKGVEITWSG
;
A
#
# COMPACT_ATOMS: atom_id res chain seq x y z
N MET A 1 26.89 29.09 -26.89
CA MET A 1 25.41 29.22 -26.85
C MET A 1 24.84 27.82 -26.83
N LEU A 2 24.02 27.52 -25.81
CA LEU A 2 23.34 26.25 -25.58
C LEU A 2 22.55 25.77 -26.80
N LEU A 3 22.51 24.45 -27.04
CA LEU A 3 21.31 23.63 -26.82
C LEU A 3 21.63 22.14 -26.99
N VAL A 4 21.30 21.39 -25.94
CA VAL A 4 21.39 19.93 -25.81
C VAL A 4 19.97 19.37 -25.83
N SER A 5 19.87 18.09 -26.20
CA SER A 5 18.77 17.15 -25.94
C SER A 5 17.69 17.01 -27.01
N VAL A 6 17.79 15.92 -27.78
CA VAL A 6 16.70 14.92 -27.87
C VAL A 6 17.37 13.54 -27.83
N LEU A 7 17.30 12.87 -26.68
CA LEU A 7 17.69 11.46 -26.56
C LEU A 7 16.43 10.62 -26.78
N LEU A 8 16.47 9.83 -27.85
CA LEU A 8 15.49 8.81 -28.18
C LEU A 8 15.77 7.56 -27.33
N ALA A 9 14.75 6.98 -26.69
CA ALA A 9 14.79 5.59 -26.27
C ALA A 9 13.38 4.99 -26.37
N ALA A 10 13.17 4.20 -27.43
CA ALA A 10 12.06 3.28 -27.57
C ALA A 10 12.46 1.91 -27.02
N VAL A 11 11.71 1.37 -26.06
CA VAL A 11 11.68 -0.06 -25.68
C VAL A 11 10.33 -0.26 -24.96
N GLY A 12 9.46 -1.24 -25.21
CA GLY A 12 9.43 -2.39 -26.09
C GLY A 12 8.07 -3.07 -25.87
N LEU A 13 7.49 -3.62 -26.93
CA LEU A 13 6.22 -4.34 -26.95
C LEU A 13 6.49 -5.75 -26.40
N VAL A 14 5.88 -6.16 -25.28
CA VAL A 14 5.91 -7.55 -24.79
C VAL A 14 4.48 -7.98 -24.47
N LEU A 15 3.94 -8.84 -25.32
CA LEU A 15 2.80 -9.70 -25.04
C LEU A 15 3.32 -10.88 -24.19
N GLY A 16 2.84 -11.00 -22.96
CA GLY A 16 3.14 -12.14 -22.08
C GLY A 16 2.48 -11.99 -20.72
N LEU A 17 1.59 -12.93 -20.39
CA LEU A 17 1.01 -13.15 -19.05
C LEU A 17 2.10 -13.22 -17.97
N PHE A 18 1.69 -12.91 -16.74
CA PHE A 18 2.45 -12.70 -15.48
C PHE A 18 2.85 -11.24 -15.25
N PHE A 19 1.91 -10.48 -14.71
CA PHE A 19 2.22 -9.20 -14.06
C PHE A 19 3.00 -9.47 -12.77
N PHE A 20 4.31 -9.68 -12.89
CA PHE A 20 5.20 -9.23 -11.83
C PHE A 20 5.10 -7.70 -11.85
N VAL A 21 4.29 -7.13 -10.95
CA VAL A 21 4.27 -5.69 -10.73
C VAL A 21 5.50 -5.39 -9.89
N PRO A 22 6.58 -4.80 -10.45
CA PRO A 22 7.70 -4.38 -9.63
C PRO A 22 7.18 -3.36 -8.61
N TRP A 23 7.48 -3.60 -7.33
CA TRP A 23 7.14 -2.68 -6.26
C TRP A 23 7.64 -1.27 -6.62
N PRO A 24 6.79 -0.23 -6.68
CA PRO A 24 7.25 1.11 -7.05
C PRO A 24 8.33 1.55 -6.06
N THR A 25 9.36 2.29 -6.49
CA THR A 25 10.48 2.72 -5.61
C THR A 25 10.42 4.20 -5.23
N GLY A 26 9.34 4.91 -5.55
CA GLY A 26 9.10 6.30 -5.18
C GLY A 26 7.78 6.46 -4.44
N LEU A 27 7.67 7.48 -3.59
CA LEU A 27 6.39 8.00 -3.10
C LEU A 27 5.81 8.84 -4.24
N GLU A 28 4.89 8.28 -5.02
CA GLU A 28 4.12 9.06 -5.99
C GLU A 28 3.16 9.99 -5.23
N ALA A 29 2.78 11.12 -5.82
CA ALA A 29 2.00 12.18 -5.17
C ALA A 29 0.61 11.75 -4.65
N ASP A 30 0.16 10.55 -5.00
CA ASP A 30 -1.15 9.99 -4.66
C ASP A 30 -1.08 8.94 -3.52
N GLU A 31 0.08 8.78 -2.85
CA GLU A 31 0.25 7.90 -1.70
C GLU A 31 0.14 8.64 -0.36
N LEU A 32 -0.31 7.92 0.66
CA LEU A 32 -0.26 8.31 2.07
C LEU A 32 1.19 8.54 2.49
N ASP A 33 1.48 9.78 2.87
CA ASP A 33 2.75 10.16 3.47
C ASP A 33 2.73 9.88 4.98
N PHE A 34 3.48 8.87 5.40
CA PHE A 34 3.69 8.52 6.80
C PHE A 34 4.82 9.34 7.46
N GLY A 35 5.44 10.26 6.71
CA GLY A 35 6.61 11.05 7.12
C GLY A 35 7.93 10.27 7.06
N GLU A 36 9.02 10.93 7.46
CA GLU A 36 10.34 10.31 7.59
C GLU A 36 10.44 9.40 8.83
N SER A 37 11.31 8.39 8.75
CA SER A 37 11.48 7.33 9.76
C SER A 37 11.55 7.83 11.21
N GLY A 38 10.81 7.17 12.11
CA GLY A 38 11.00 7.25 13.55
C GLY A 38 9.94 8.07 14.30
N GLY A 39 9.35 7.43 15.31
CA GLY A 39 8.50 8.05 16.32
C GLY A 39 7.01 8.09 15.98
N THR A 40 6.23 8.68 16.89
CA THR A 40 4.78 8.86 16.74
C THR A 40 4.52 10.27 16.21
N LYS A 41 4.13 10.40 14.95
CA LYS A 41 3.67 11.67 14.38
C LYS A 41 2.23 11.50 13.89
N PRO A 42 1.28 12.31 14.39
CA PRO A 42 -0.05 12.33 13.80
C PRO A 42 0.05 12.90 12.38
N GLY A 43 -0.75 12.36 11.48
CA GLY A 43 -0.88 12.81 10.10
C GLY A 43 -2.34 12.73 9.67
N SER A 44 -2.74 13.58 8.74
CA SER A 44 -4.06 13.57 8.12
C SER A 44 -3.94 14.17 6.73
N GLY A 45 -4.73 13.66 5.78
CA GLY A 45 -4.75 14.17 4.42
C GLY A 45 -5.90 13.57 3.62
N GLU A 46 -6.06 14.08 2.41
CA GLU A 46 -6.97 13.55 1.42
C GLU A 46 -6.16 13.19 0.19
N PHE A 47 -6.49 12.05 -0.42
CA PHE A 47 -5.92 11.64 -1.70
C PHE A 47 -7.03 11.04 -2.56
N SER A 48 -6.79 10.94 -3.86
CA SER A 48 -7.70 10.30 -4.79
C SER A 48 -6.90 9.30 -5.61
N LYS A 49 -7.36 8.05 -5.63
CA LYS A 49 -6.72 7.00 -6.40
C LYS A 49 -7.77 6.18 -7.14
N TYR A 50 -7.51 5.91 -8.42
CA TYR A 50 -8.34 5.01 -9.19
C TYR A 50 -7.98 3.57 -8.82
N VAL A 51 -8.94 2.82 -8.29
CA VAL A 51 -8.80 1.38 -8.04
C VAL A 51 -9.70 0.64 -9.01
N PRO A 52 -9.17 -0.20 -9.93
CA PRO A 52 -10.00 -0.98 -10.82
C PRO A 52 -10.79 -2.02 -10.03
N GLN A 53 -12.01 -2.32 -10.48
CA GLN A 53 -12.83 -3.36 -9.85
C GLN A 53 -12.09 -4.71 -9.83
N GLY A 54 -12.01 -5.33 -8.65
CA GLY A 54 -11.27 -6.59 -8.44
C GLY A 54 -9.74 -6.44 -8.51
N GLY A 55 -9.24 -5.21 -8.57
CA GLY A 55 -7.81 -4.92 -8.54
C GLY A 55 -7.37 -4.32 -7.20
N ARG A 56 -6.07 -4.02 -7.13
CA ARG A 56 -5.41 -3.48 -5.94
C ARG A 56 -4.53 -2.31 -6.36
N GLU A 57 -4.40 -1.35 -5.46
CA GLU A 57 -3.53 -0.20 -5.65
C GLU A 57 -2.78 0.13 -4.37
N LEU A 58 -1.48 0.39 -4.49
CA LEU A 58 -0.66 0.79 -3.35
C LEU A 58 -1.03 2.22 -2.93
N ILE A 59 -1.48 2.41 -1.70
CA ILE A 59 -1.81 3.75 -1.19
C ILE A 59 -0.76 4.30 -0.24
N GLY A 60 0.37 3.62 -0.04
CA GLY A 60 1.48 4.13 0.77
C GLY A 60 2.33 3.02 1.39
N LYS A 61 3.47 3.41 1.96
CA LYS A 61 4.40 2.50 2.62
C LYS A 61 4.75 3.00 4.01
N ILE A 62 4.57 2.12 4.98
CA ILE A 62 4.93 2.42 6.36
C ILE A 62 6.47 2.35 6.48
N PRO A 63 7.15 3.46 6.84
CA PRO A 63 8.58 3.46 6.99
C PRO A 63 9.01 2.70 8.25
N VAL A 64 10.23 2.19 8.23
CA VAL A 64 10.82 1.52 9.39
C VAL A 64 10.91 2.48 10.58
N GLY A 65 10.63 1.97 11.78
CA GLY A 65 10.80 2.70 13.03
C GLY A 65 9.61 3.56 13.47
N ILE A 66 8.51 3.53 12.72
CA ILE A 66 7.23 4.04 13.22
C ILE A 66 6.71 3.12 14.32
N THR A 67 6.24 3.70 15.41
CA THR A 67 5.58 2.99 16.51
C THR A 67 4.19 3.57 16.73
N ASP A 68 3.29 2.75 17.26
CA ASP A 68 1.94 3.16 17.64
C ASP A 68 1.15 3.78 16.47
N LEU A 69 1.35 3.22 15.27
CA LEU A 69 0.68 3.67 14.06
C LEU A 69 -0.81 3.38 14.13
N SER A 70 -1.62 4.43 13.98
CA SER A 70 -3.05 4.34 13.80
C SER A 70 -3.40 4.95 12.45
N ILE A 71 -4.10 4.18 11.62
CA ILE A 71 -4.59 4.60 10.32
C ILE A 71 -6.12 4.55 10.39
N ASN A 72 -6.76 5.66 10.06
CA ASN A 72 -8.21 5.73 9.93
C ASN A 72 -8.52 6.28 8.54
N LEU A 73 -9.16 5.47 7.70
CA LEU A 73 -9.50 5.83 6.33
C LEU A 73 -11.01 5.90 6.19
N THR A 74 -11.46 6.86 5.39
CA THR A 74 -12.85 6.96 4.97
C THR A 74 -12.90 7.03 3.46
N SER A 75 -13.86 6.34 2.86
CA SER A 75 -14.03 6.27 1.41
C SER A 75 -15.51 6.43 1.08
N SER A 76 -15.79 7.01 -0.09
CA SER A 76 -17.14 7.07 -0.65
C SER A 76 -17.57 5.75 -1.32
N SER A 77 -16.61 4.88 -1.60
CA SER A 77 -16.82 3.56 -2.21
C SER A 77 -16.42 2.46 -1.24
N ASP A 78 -17.05 1.31 -1.39
CA ASP A 78 -16.70 0.10 -0.65
C ASP A 78 -15.31 -0.39 -1.07
N LEU A 79 -14.36 -0.36 -0.14
CA LEU A 79 -12.96 -0.70 -0.37
C LEU A 79 -12.45 -1.54 0.80
N ASP A 80 -11.87 -2.69 0.47
CA ASP A 80 -11.08 -3.47 1.41
C ASP A 80 -9.68 -2.86 1.55
N ILE A 81 -9.19 -2.79 2.78
CA ILE A 81 -7.82 -2.34 3.07
C ILE A 81 -6.95 -3.54 3.41
N GLU A 82 -5.78 -3.59 2.77
CA GLU A 82 -4.81 -4.67 2.91
C GLU A 82 -3.47 -4.14 3.46
N LEU A 83 -2.85 -4.89 4.38
CA LEU A 83 -1.47 -4.69 4.83
C LEU A 83 -0.60 -5.85 4.36
N TRP A 84 0.48 -5.50 3.67
CA TRP A 84 1.45 -6.45 3.14
C TRP A 84 2.85 -6.20 3.71
N ASP A 85 3.58 -7.29 3.97
CA ASP A 85 5.01 -7.29 4.29
C ASP A 85 5.76 -8.14 3.26
N GLY A 86 6.16 -7.49 2.16
CA GLY A 86 6.60 -8.18 0.95
C GLY A 86 5.48 -9.06 0.40
N GLU A 87 5.74 -10.36 0.30
CA GLU A 87 4.77 -11.37 -0.19
C GLU A 87 3.80 -11.85 0.90
N VAL A 88 3.94 -11.40 2.15
CA VAL A 88 3.09 -11.85 3.26
C VAL A 88 1.86 -10.95 3.38
N PHE A 89 0.68 -11.56 3.24
CA PHE A 89 -0.60 -10.89 3.48
C PHE A 89 -0.91 -10.84 4.98
N VAL A 90 -0.65 -9.70 5.62
CA VAL A 90 -0.68 -9.57 7.08
C VAL A 90 -2.09 -9.25 7.58
N VAL A 91 -2.74 -8.25 7.01
CA VAL A 91 -4.08 -7.80 7.40
C VAL A 91 -4.94 -7.62 6.16
N GLY A 92 -6.20 -8.03 6.23
CA GLY A 92 -7.19 -7.79 5.18
C GLY A 92 -8.26 -8.87 5.16
N TRP A 93 -9.33 -8.63 4.42
CA TRP A 93 -10.54 -9.45 4.48
C TRP A 93 -10.37 -10.80 3.79
N GLU A 94 -10.20 -10.80 2.48
CA GLU A 94 -9.88 -11.99 1.70
C GLU A 94 -9.14 -11.52 0.44
N SER A 95 -7.99 -12.12 0.16
CA SER A 95 -7.38 -12.00 -1.18
C SER A 95 -7.94 -13.11 -2.07
N ASP A 96 -7.67 -13.13 -3.37
CA ASP A 96 -8.10 -14.19 -4.31
C ASP A 96 -7.39 -15.55 -3.99
N GLY A 97 -7.54 -16.05 -2.76
CA GLY A 97 -6.66 -16.97 -2.05
C GLY A 97 -7.03 -17.10 -0.55
N PRO A 98 -6.09 -17.51 0.32
CA PRO A 98 -6.36 -17.61 1.75
C PRO A 98 -6.55 -16.23 2.41
N PRO A 99 -7.29 -16.17 3.54
CA PRO A 99 -7.42 -14.93 4.30
C PRO A 99 -6.06 -14.46 4.84
N ALA A 100 -6.01 -13.18 5.23
CA ALA A 100 -4.82 -12.61 5.86
C ALA A 100 -4.49 -13.30 7.20
N LEU A 101 -3.32 -13.01 7.76
CA LEU A 101 -2.98 -13.47 9.11
C LEU A 101 -3.85 -12.81 10.20
N VAL A 102 -4.33 -11.60 9.95
CA VAL A 102 -5.22 -10.82 10.81
C VAL A 102 -6.45 -10.41 10.02
N TYR A 103 -7.59 -11.04 10.34
CA TYR A 103 -8.88 -10.82 9.71
C TYR A 103 -9.99 -11.21 10.71
N GLY A 104 -11.17 -10.60 10.61
CA GLY A 104 -12.36 -10.98 11.39
C GLY A 104 -13.58 -10.08 11.14
N GLU A 105 -14.80 -10.63 11.24
CA GLU A 105 -16.07 -9.90 10.98
C GLU A 105 -16.30 -8.71 11.91
N THR A 106 -15.50 -8.66 12.97
CA THR A 106 -15.44 -7.59 13.95
C THR A 106 -13.98 -7.24 14.20
N GLU A 107 -13.76 -6.13 14.90
CA GLU A 107 -12.42 -5.74 15.35
C GLU A 107 -11.67 -6.95 15.94
N THR A 108 -10.49 -7.20 15.39
CA THR A 108 -9.66 -8.36 15.73
C THR A 108 -8.23 -7.90 15.98
N THR A 109 -7.67 -8.40 17.07
CA THR A 109 -6.28 -8.13 17.47
C THR A 109 -5.45 -9.41 17.40
N ASN A 110 -4.30 -9.35 16.74
CA ASN A 110 -3.34 -10.46 16.69
C ASN A 110 -1.90 -9.93 16.60
N LYS A 111 -0.92 -10.83 16.65
CA LYS A 111 0.50 -10.49 16.58
C LYS A 111 1.15 -10.95 15.29
N TYR A 112 1.91 -10.07 14.66
CA TYR A 112 2.78 -10.38 13.54
C TYR A 112 4.20 -9.91 13.83
N LYS A 113 5.18 -10.82 13.77
CA LYS A 113 6.60 -10.55 14.11
C LYS A 113 6.79 -9.84 15.47
N GLY A 114 5.91 -10.12 16.43
CA GLY A 114 5.95 -9.52 17.78
C GLY A 114 5.28 -8.15 17.90
N VAL A 115 4.83 -7.56 16.78
CA VAL A 115 4.01 -6.34 16.75
C VAL A 115 2.54 -6.72 16.92
N GLU A 116 1.85 -6.05 17.83
CA GLU A 116 0.40 -6.17 17.98
C GLU A 116 -0.30 -5.32 16.91
N ILE A 117 -1.26 -5.93 16.24
CA ILE A 117 -2.02 -5.31 15.16
C ILE A 117 -3.50 -5.48 15.49
N THR A 118 -4.23 -4.37 15.52
CA THR A 118 -5.68 -4.34 15.63
C THR A 118 -6.25 -3.86 14.31
N TRP A 119 -7.24 -4.59 13.79
CA TRP A 119 -7.89 -4.29 12.53
C TRP A 119 -9.40 -4.40 12.64
N SER A 120 -10.09 -3.47 11.98
CA SER A 120 -11.52 -3.53 11.67
C SER A 120 -11.68 -3.08 10.22
N GLY A 121 -12.20 -3.98 9.39
CA GLY A 121 -12.69 -3.67 8.04
C GLY A 121 -14.14 -3.23 8.07
#